data_AF-A0A538MCA8-F1
#
_entry.id   AF-A0A538MCA8-F1
#
_cell.length_a   1.000
_cell.length_b   1.000
_cell.length_c   1.000
_cell.angle_alpha   90.00
_cell.angle_beta   90.00
_cell.angle_gamma   90.00
#
_symmetry.space_group_name_H-M   'P 1'
#
loop_
_entity.id
_entity.type
_entity.pdbx_description
1 polymer ?
#
loop_
_entity_poly.entity_id
_entity_poly.type
_entity_poly.pdbx_seq_one_letter_code
_entity_poly.pdbx_strand_id
1 'polypeptide(L)'
;MTPKIYLVFWGWGQAGAFDHTTPGMPANDPDGAAQRMTNFVKAMGGTDWAGVSTQYYETDNGQNVYIQNPSNVYGGVWYDDTNPIHDNVSGLELAQEAQRAVAHFGVTDLHNSQFVIAQPQKFNEAGFNGGVGYCAWHDYTQPQYYPGVEAEISFTNMPYVLDMGSSCGQNSVNTGYFAGKLDGFTIVVGHEIEETVTDPGAEDVINGQNLGGWYDYAAYENGDKCAWVGYNFGLTSPSTVPGGLNNITGNDGKQYPVQSLWSNESAGGTGYCAGAGDDFPVTG
;
A
#
# COMPACT_ATOMS: atom_id res chain seq x y z
N MET A 1 -2.24 -8.11 -16.77
CA MET A 1 -1.47 -7.32 -15.80
C MET A 1 -0.69 -8.24 -14.85
N THR A 2 0.63 -8.12 -14.76
CA THR A 2 1.48 -8.90 -13.83
C THR A 2 2.26 -7.93 -12.93
N PRO A 3 1.74 -7.61 -11.73
CA PRO A 3 2.29 -6.54 -10.90
C PRO A 3 3.75 -6.72 -10.48
N LYS A 4 4.46 -5.59 -10.41
CA LYS A 4 5.81 -5.45 -9.85
C LYS A 4 5.90 -4.28 -8.88
N ILE A 5 6.33 -4.57 -7.64
CA ILE A 5 6.34 -3.62 -6.53
C ILE A 5 7.79 -3.29 -6.20
N TYR A 6 8.15 -2.01 -6.29
CA TYR A 6 9.46 -1.48 -5.94
C TYR A 6 9.34 -0.65 -4.66
N LEU A 7 10.13 -0.99 -3.65
CA LEU A 7 10.17 -0.25 -2.39
C LEU A 7 11.30 0.79 -2.43
N VAL A 8 10.98 2.03 -2.12
CA VAL A 8 11.93 3.14 -2.01
C VAL A 8 11.86 3.67 -0.58
N PHE A 9 12.94 3.52 0.17
CA PHE A 9 13.12 4.10 1.49
C PHE A 9 13.87 5.41 1.36
N TRP A 10 13.13 6.49 1.09
CA TRP A 10 13.70 7.80 0.78
C TRP A 10 14.14 8.53 2.05
N GLY A 11 15.45 8.71 2.21
CA GLY A 11 16.06 9.44 3.31
C GLY A 11 16.11 8.71 4.67
N TRP A 12 15.94 7.40 4.70
CA TRP A 12 15.96 6.61 5.95
C TRP A 12 17.33 6.56 6.63
N GLY A 13 18.41 6.80 5.89
CA GLY A 13 19.77 6.94 6.41
C GLY A 13 20.19 8.38 6.68
N GLN A 14 19.33 9.37 6.42
CA GLN A 14 19.67 10.78 6.65
C GLN A 14 19.64 11.14 8.13
N ALA A 15 20.52 12.04 8.53
CA ALA A 15 20.59 12.53 9.90
C ALA A 15 19.28 13.22 10.29
N GLY A 16 18.72 12.85 11.44
CA GLY A 16 17.45 13.41 11.94
C GLY A 16 16.19 12.75 11.37
N ALA A 17 16.31 11.74 10.51
CA ALA A 17 15.17 11.00 9.95
C ALA A 17 14.34 10.25 11.00
N PHE A 18 14.95 9.91 12.14
CA PHE A 18 14.33 9.18 13.25
C PHE A 18 14.62 9.89 14.58
N ASP A 19 13.69 9.78 15.53
CA ASP A 19 14.03 10.12 16.90
C ASP A 19 14.85 8.97 17.52
N HIS A 20 16.09 9.26 17.91
CA HIS A 20 16.99 8.27 18.51
C HIS A 20 16.65 8.02 20.00
N THR A 21 15.35 7.93 20.32
CA THR A 21 14.88 7.99 21.71
C THR A 21 14.76 6.63 22.37
N THR A 22 14.76 5.54 21.59
CA THR A 22 14.57 4.18 22.11
C THR A 22 15.92 3.50 22.40
N PRO A 23 16.27 3.23 23.69
CA PRO A 23 17.54 2.60 24.04
C PRO A 23 17.65 1.19 23.47
N GLY A 24 18.80 0.87 22.87
CA GLY A 24 19.09 -0.45 22.31
C GLY A 24 18.57 -0.69 20.90
N MET A 25 17.88 0.29 20.30
CA MET A 25 17.46 0.25 18.90
C MET A 25 18.47 0.93 17.98
N PRO A 26 18.55 0.53 16.69
CA PRO A 26 19.45 1.16 15.73
C PRO A 26 19.08 2.64 15.50
N ALA A 27 20.06 3.43 15.07
CA ALA A 27 19.85 4.84 14.78
C ALA A 27 18.91 5.06 13.58
N ASN A 28 18.97 4.16 12.59
CA ASN A 28 18.13 4.17 11.40
C ASN A 28 17.15 3.00 11.49
N ASP A 29 15.89 3.21 11.15
CA ASP A 29 14.81 2.23 11.29
C ASP A 29 14.75 1.57 12.69
N PRO A 30 14.62 2.35 13.77
CA PRO A 30 14.63 1.84 15.16
C PRO A 30 13.51 0.81 15.42
N ASP A 31 12.43 0.83 14.65
CA ASP A 31 11.29 -0.06 14.82
C ASP A 31 11.31 -1.29 13.91
N GLY A 32 12.13 -1.31 12.86
CA GLY A 32 12.16 -2.39 11.86
C GLY A 32 11.03 -2.31 10.83
N ALA A 33 10.50 -1.10 10.59
CA ALA A 33 9.41 -0.83 9.66
C ALA A 33 9.80 -1.11 8.20
N ALA A 34 11.00 -0.71 7.75
CA ALA A 34 11.45 -0.98 6.39
C ALA A 34 11.59 -2.49 6.15
N GLN A 35 12.16 -3.19 7.14
CA GLN A 35 12.29 -4.64 7.07
C GLN A 35 10.92 -5.34 7.05
N ARG A 36 9.95 -4.83 7.82
CA ARG A 36 8.58 -5.36 7.86
C ARG A 36 7.87 -5.21 6.51
N MET A 37 7.88 -4.01 5.92
CA MET A 37 7.32 -3.76 4.59
C MET A 37 8.01 -4.61 3.52
N THR A 38 9.35 -4.67 3.52
CA THR A 38 10.11 -5.49 2.56
C THR A 38 9.77 -6.97 2.65
N ASN A 39 9.60 -7.51 3.86
CA ASN A 39 9.22 -8.90 4.05
C ASN A 39 7.80 -9.17 3.53
N PHE A 40 6.87 -8.26 3.82
CA PHE A 40 5.49 -8.38 3.36
C PHE A 40 5.40 -8.35 1.82
N VAL A 41 6.02 -7.38 1.15
CA VAL A 41 6.00 -7.29 -0.32
C VAL A 41 6.63 -8.53 -0.98
N LYS A 42 7.66 -9.12 -0.37
CA LYS A 42 8.22 -10.40 -0.85
C LYS A 42 7.27 -11.58 -0.69
N ALA A 43 6.37 -11.51 0.29
CA ALA A 43 5.53 -12.63 0.71
C ALA A 43 4.07 -12.55 0.24
N MET A 44 3.58 -11.37 -0.17
CA MET A 44 2.16 -11.16 -0.49
C MET A 44 1.70 -11.85 -1.78
N GLY A 45 2.60 -11.99 -2.76
CA GLY A 45 2.26 -12.59 -4.06
C GLY A 45 1.86 -14.06 -3.94
N GLY A 46 0.84 -14.47 -4.68
CA GLY A 46 0.31 -15.84 -4.70
C GLY A 46 -0.53 -16.21 -3.47
N THR A 47 -0.84 -15.26 -2.60
CA THR A 47 -1.74 -15.46 -1.46
C THR A 47 -3.19 -15.36 -1.89
N ASP A 48 -4.12 -15.98 -1.14
CA ASP A 48 -5.56 -15.83 -1.38
C ASP A 48 -6.01 -14.37 -1.25
N TRP A 49 -5.34 -13.61 -0.38
CA TRP A 49 -5.55 -12.17 -0.20
C TRP A 49 -5.30 -11.38 -1.48
N ALA A 50 -4.08 -11.45 -2.04
CA ALA A 50 -3.77 -10.83 -3.33
C ALA A 50 -4.55 -11.48 -4.49
N GLY A 51 -5.04 -12.70 -4.28
CA GLY A 51 -5.91 -13.42 -5.22
C GLY A 51 -7.25 -12.73 -5.45
N VAL A 52 -7.74 -11.95 -4.48
CA VAL A 52 -8.95 -11.13 -4.64
C VAL A 52 -8.82 -10.22 -5.86
N SER A 53 -7.64 -9.66 -6.13
CA SER A 53 -7.42 -8.74 -7.24
C SER A 53 -7.58 -9.40 -8.62
N THR A 54 -7.52 -10.73 -8.73
CA THR A 54 -7.60 -11.45 -10.02
C THR A 54 -8.96 -11.38 -10.70
N GLN A 55 -10.01 -10.94 -9.99
CA GLN A 55 -11.33 -10.72 -10.58
C GLN A 55 -11.44 -9.41 -11.37
N TYR A 56 -10.50 -8.49 -11.15
CA TYR A 56 -10.46 -7.19 -11.82
C TYR A 56 -9.60 -7.28 -13.09
N TYR A 57 -9.88 -6.38 -14.04
CA TYR A 57 -9.23 -6.37 -15.35
C TYR A 57 -9.18 -4.96 -15.94
N GLU A 58 -8.31 -4.74 -16.91
CA GLU A 58 -8.43 -3.62 -17.83
C GLU A 58 -9.02 -4.13 -19.16
N THR A 59 -9.66 -3.25 -19.93
CA THR A 59 -10.04 -3.58 -21.30
C THR A 59 -9.03 -2.97 -22.27
N ASP A 60 -8.07 -3.78 -22.72
CA ASP A 60 -7.10 -3.40 -23.73
C ASP A 60 -7.55 -3.87 -25.12
N ASN A 61 -7.68 -2.94 -26.07
CA ASN A 61 -8.08 -3.22 -27.45
C ASN A 61 -9.36 -4.09 -27.59
N GLY A 62 -10.31 -3.91 -26.67
CA GLY A 62 -11.57 -4.68 -26.65
C GLY A 62 -11.44 -6.11 -26.10
N GLN A 63 -10.32 -6.44 -25.46
CA GLN A 63 -10.10 -7.69 -24.73
C GLN A 63 -9.90 -7.39 -23.25
N ASN A 64 -10.50 -8.20 -22.38
CA ASN A 64 -10.28 -8.08 -20.95
C ASN A 64 -8.94 -8.74 -20.58
N VAL A 65 -8.07 -7.95 -19.96
CA VAL A 65 -6.78 -8.39 -19.45
C VAL A 65 -6.85 -8.40 -17.92
N TYR A 66 -7.03 -9.59 -17.36
CA TYR A 66 -7.15 -9.78 -15.93
C TYR A 66 -5.82 -9.61 -15.20
N ILE A 67 -5.92 -9.15 -13.95
CA ILE A 67 -4.81 -9.07 -13.02
C ILE A 67 -4.36 -10.49 -12.67
N GLN A 68 -3.06 -10.71 -12.69
CA GLN A 68 -2.44 -11.96 -12.29
C GLN A 68 -1.95 -11.85 -10.85
N ASN A 69 -1.97 -12.96 -10.12
CA ASN A 69 -1.44 -13.08 -8.77
C ASN A 69 -0.19 -13.99 -8.75
N PRO A 70 0.95 -13.56 -9.33
CA PRO A 70 2.16 -14.35 -9.30
C PRO A 70 2.75 -14.40 -7.89
N SER A 71 3.46 -15.46 -7.53
CA SER A 71 4.17 -15.52 -6.24
C SER A 71 5.29 -14.47 -6.11
N ASN A 72 5.90 -14.09 -7.24
CA ASN A 72 6.99 -13.12 -7.28
C ASN A 72 6.53 -11.76 -7.80
N VAL A 73 5.92 -10.97 -6.92
CA VAL A 73 5.55 -9.57 -7.18
C VAL A 73 6.66 -8.57 -6.81
N TYR A 74 7.65 -8.99 -6.03
CA TYR A 74 8.76 -8.13 -5.59
C TYR A 74 9.65 -7.70 -6.78
N GLY A 75 9.82 -6.38 -6.92
CA GLY A 75 10.63 -5.73 -7.95
C GLY A 75 12.00 -5.27 -7.45
N GLY A 76 12.12 -4.86 -6.19
CA GLY A 76 13.39 -4.43 -5.61
C GLY A 76 13.22 -3.54 -4.38
N VAL A 77 14.34 -3.21 -3.74
CA VAL A 77 14.41 -2.21 -2.67
C VAL A 77 15.55 -1.24 -2.94
N TRP A 78 15.31 0.04 -2.71
CA TRP A 78 16.31 1.09 -2.78
C TRP A 78 16.22 1.96 -1.53
N TYR A 79 17.35 2.12 -0.84
CA TYR A 79 17.51 3.13 0.20
C TYR A 79 18.15 4.36 -0.44
N ASP A 80 17.33 5.39 -0.70
CA ASP A 80 17.84 6.64 -1.27
C ASP A 80 18.22 7.61 -0.18
N ASP A 81 19.47 7.54 0.24
CA ASP A 81 20.05 8.45 1.22
C ASP A 81 20.85 9.59 0.57
N THR A 82 20.85 9.65 -0.77
CA THR A 82 21.66 10.59 -1.53
C THR A 82 20.88 11.81 -2.00
N ASN A 83 19.59 11.65 -2.31
CA ASN A 83 18.74 12.78 -2.66
C ASN A 83 18.13 13.40 -1.39
N PRO A 84 18.18 14.74 -1.22
CA PRO A 84 17.64 15.40 -0.05
C PRO A 84 16.15 15.10 0.14
N ILE A 85 15.74 14.87 1.39
CA ILE A 85 14.35 14.85 1.82
C ILE A 85 14.20 15.86 2.97
N HIS A 86 12.98 16.29 3.26
CA HIS A 86 12.66 17.11 4.42
C HIS A 86 11.29 16.74 4.98
N ASP A 87 10.96 17.26 6.16
CA ASP A 87 9.61 17.16 6.68
C ASP A 87 8.62 18.00 5.85
N ASN A 88 7.39 17.52 5.71
CA ASN A 88 6.36 18.10 4.85
C ASN A 88 6.76 18.09 3.36
N VAL A 89 7.22 16.94 2.85
CA VAL A 89 7.34 16.75 1.39
C VAL A 89 5.97 16.87 0.72
N SER A 90 5.97 17.33 -0.52
CA SER A 90 4.78 17.44 -1.36
C SER A 90 4.58 16.22 -2.25
N GLY A 91 3.36 16.03 -2.78
CA GLY A 91 3.08 15.01 -3.80
C GLY A 91 3.99 15.11 -5.02
N LEU A 92 4.33 16.33 -5.46
CA LEU A 92 5.25 16.53 -6.58
C LEU A 92 6.66 16.00 -6.29
N GLU A 93 7.14 16.16 -5.06
CA GLU A 93 8.45 15.67 -4.65
C GLU A 93 8.47 14.13 -4.54
N LEU A 94 7.36 13.53 -4.11
CA LEU A 94 7.17 12.08 -4.12
C LEU A 94 7.17 11.53 -5.55
N ALA A 95 6.45 12.18 -6.47
CA ALA A 95 6.44 11.81 -7.88
C ALA A 95 7.85 11.93 -8.51
N GLN A 96 8.61 12.96 -8.16
CA GLN A 96 10.00 13.12 -8.59
C GLN A 96 10.91 12.02 -8.02
N GLU A 97 10.68 11.57 -6.79
CA GLU A 97 11.38 10.42 -6.21
C GLU A 97 11.01 9.11 -6.92
N ALA A 98 9.73 8.91 -7.27
CA ALA A 98 9.29 7.77 -8.07
C ALA A 98 9.98 7.74 -9.44
N GLN A 99 10.13 8.88 -10.11
CA GLN A 99 10.90 8.96 -11.37
C GLN A 99 12.40 8.62 -11.16
N ARG A 100 13.01 9.04 -10.05
CA ARG A 100 14.38 8.61 -9.73
C ARG A 100 14.46 7.10 -9.49
N ALA A 101 13.43 6.51 -8.88
CA ALA A 101 13.34 5.08 -8.67
C ALA A 101 13.20 4.30 -9.98
N VAL A 102 12.38 4.78 -10.93
CA VAL A 102 12.30 4.22 -12.30
C VAL A 102 13.71 4.12 -12.91
N ALA A 103 14.47 5.21 -12.86
CA ALA A 103 15.84 5.25 -13.37
C ALA A 103 16.80 4.35 -12.57
N HIS A 104 16.67 4.30 -11.24
CA HIS A 104 17.49 3.46 -10.37
C HIS A 104 17.33 1.97 -10.66
N PHE A 105 16.07 1.51 -10.76
CA PHE A 105 15.75 0.11 -11.01
C PHE A 105 15.85 -0.27 -12.50
N GLY A 106 15.97 0.72 -13.40
CA GLY A 106 16.02 0.49 -14.84
C GLY A 106 14.70 -0.07 -15.38
N VAL A 107 13.58 0.36 -14.81
CA VAL A 107 12.24 -0.12 -15.18
C VAL A 107 11.82 0.49 -16.50
N THR A 108 11.40 -0.35 -17.44
CA THR A 108 10.86 0.08 -18.74
C THR A 108 9.38 -0.25 -18.91
N ASP A 109 8.83 -1.12 -18.07
CA ASP A 109 7.42 -1.49 -18.04
C ASP A 109 6.74 -0.76 -16.87
N LEU A 110 6.34 0.49 -17.10
CA LEU A 110 5.67 1.31 -16.09
C LEU A 110 4.23 0.84 -15.84
N HIS A 111 3.59 0.27 -16.85
CA HIS A 111 2.20 -0.18 -16.80
C HIS A 111 1.96 -1.27 -15.75
N ASN A 112 2.93 -2.16 -15.51
CA ASN A 112 2.84 -3.18 -14.46
C ASN A 112 3.69 -2.86 -13.22
N SER A 113 4.30 -1.66 -13.14
CA SER A 113 5.21 -1.30 -12.07
C SER A 113 4.64 -0.22 -11.17
N GLN A 114 4.83 -0.41 -9.86
CA GLN A 114 4.45 0.55 -8.85
C GLN A 114 5.61 0.83 -7.90
N PHE A 115 5.73 2.08 -7.48
CA PHE A 115 6.84 2.57 -6.65
C PHE A 115 6.32 3.08 -5.31
N VAL A 116 6.57 2.34 -4.24
CA VAL A 116 6.21 2.76 -2.88
C VAL A 116 7.30 3.66 -2.33
N ILE A 117 6.98 4.95 -2.17
CA ILE A 117 7.89 5.97 -1.66
C ILE A 117 7.67 6.12 -0.15
N ALA A 118 8.38 5.28 0.60
CA ALA A 118 8.30 5.22 2.05
C ALA A 118 9.17 6.29 2.73
N GLN A 119 8.56 7.14 3.54
CA GLN A 119 9.25 8.19 4.30
C GLN A 119 9.62 7.73 5.72
N PRO A 120 10.70 8.26 6.31
CA PRO A 120 11.08 7.99 7.67
C PRO A 120 10.30 8.89 8.66
N GLN A 121 10.36 8.52 9.93
CA GLN A 121 9.57 9.09 11.04
C GLN A 121 9.53 10.62 11.12
N LYS A 122 10.58 11.34 10.72
CA LYS A 122 10.64 12.81 10.85
C LYS A 122 10.47 13.55 9.54
N PHE A 123 10.30 12.85 8.42
CA PHE A 123 10.25 13.46 7.08
C PHE A 123 8.98 13.06 6.31
N ASN A 124 7.83 13.05 6.99
CA ASN A 124 6.56 12.66 6.40
C ASN A 124 6.04 13.72 5.41
N GLU A 125 5.13 13.29 4.54
CA GLU A 125 4.36 14.14 3.62
C GLU A 125 3.46 15.13 4.37
N ALA A 126 3.26 16.30 3.77
CA ALA A 126 2.59 17.45 4.39
C ALA A 126 1.14 17.20 4.83
N GLY A 127 0.34 16.51 4.03
CA GLY A 127 -1.05 16.14 4.36
C GLY A 127 -1.14 15.12 5.49
N PHE A 128 -0.24 14.14 5.56
CA PHE A 128 -0.13 13.23 6.69
C PHE A 128 0.16 13.99 8.00
N ASN A 129 1.15 14.89 7.98
CA ASN A 129 1.45 15.77 9.12
C ASN A 129 0.28 16.72 9.46
N GLY A 130 -0.46 17.15 8.45
CA GLY A 130 -1.66 17.98 8.60
C GLY A 130 -2.86 17.27 9.22
N GLY A 131 -2.81 15.94 9.37
CA GLY A 131 -3.90 15.15 9.92
C GLY A 131 -5.12 15.11 9.00
N VAL A 132 -4.90 15.08 7.68
CA VAL A 132 -5.96 15.11 6.65
C VAL A 132 -6.90 13.89 6.74
N GLY A 133 -6.47 12.81 7.38
CA GLY A 133 -7.33 11.69 7.77
C GLY A 133 -7.04 10.37 7.05
N TYR A 134 -6.04 10.34 6.15
CA TYR A 134 -5.52 9.12 5.53
C TYR A 134 -4.25 8.62 6.21
N CYS A 135 -3.86 7.37 5.92
CA CYS A 135 -2.61 6.77 6.39
C CYS A 135 -1.54 6.68 5.30
N ALA A 136 -1.97 6.57 4.05
CA ALA A 136 -1.19 6.63 2.84
C ALA A 136 -2.14 7.06 1.70
N TRP A 137 -1.59 7.18 0.50
CA TRP A 137 -2.35 7.29 -0.74
C TRP A 137 -1.44 6.89 -1.90
N HIS A 138 -2.01 6.54 -3.03
CA HIS A 138 -1.28 6.35 -4.29
C HIS A 138 -1.81 7.31 -5.35
N ASP A 139 -1.02 7.51 -6.40
CA ASP A 139 -1.37 8.37 -7.52
C ASP A 139 -0.58 7.98 -8.77
N TYR A 140 -0.95 8.59 -9.89
CA TYR A 140 -0.42 8.36 -11.21
C TYR A 140 0.17 9.64 -11.78
N THR A 141 1.44 9.57 -12.17
CA THR A 141 2.09 10.75 -12.74
C THR A 141 1.49 11.14 -14.08
N GLN A 142 0.95 12.35 -14.13
CA GLN A 142 0.43 12.98 -15.33
C GLN A 142 0.99 14.40 -15.43
N PRO A 143 1.45 14.87 -16.61
CA PRO A 143 2.10 16.17 -16.73
C PRO A 143 1.25 17.36 -16.25
N GLN A 144 -0.08 17.20 -16.22
CA GLN A 144 -1.02 18.19 -15.71
C GLN A 144 -0.93 18.40 -14.20
N TYR A 145 -0.76 17.32 -13.43
CA TYR A 145 -0.69 17.34 -11.96
C TYR A 145 0.76 17.32 -11.45
N TYR A 146 1.64 16.67 -12.20
CA TYR A 146 3.06 16.45 -11.88
C TYR A 146 3.98 17.04 -12.95
N PRO A 147 4.03 18.38 -13.08
CA PRO A 147 4.80 19.04 -14.14
C PRO A 147 6.30 18.73 -14.01
N GLY A 148 6.89 18.27 -15.12
CA GLY A 148 8.31 17.93 -15.18
C GLY A 148 8.65 16.51 -14.71
N VAL A 149 7.65 15.73 -14.30
CA VAL A 149 7.79 14.30 -14.03
C VAL A 149 7.40 13.50 -15.27
N GLU A 150 8.09 12.40 -15.53
CA GLU A 150 7.69 11.43 -16.56
C GLU A 150 6.26 10.94 -16.27
N ALA A 151 5.44 10.82 -17.32
CA ALA A 151 4.08 10.36 -17.17
C ALA A 151 4.03 8.84 -16.96
N GLU A 152 2.89 8.36 -16.50
CA GLU A 152 2.55 6.94 -16.43
C GLU A 152 3.27 6.13 -15.35
N ILE A 153 3.98 6.80 -14.44
CA ILE A 153 4.54 6.21 -13.23
C ILE A 153 3.44 6.15 -12.17
N SER A 154 3.09 4.94 -11.74
CA SER A 154 2.25 4.73 -10.57
C SER A 154 3.09 4.69 -9.29
N PHE A 155 2.71 5.44 -8.27
CA PHE A 155 3.48 5.57 -7.04
C PHE A 155 2.59 5.69 -5.80
N THR A 156 3.11 5.22 -4.66
CA THR A 156 2.46 5.31 -3.36
C THR A 156 3.23 6.27 -2.47
N ASN A 157 2.53 7.23 -1.88
CA ASN A 157 2.98 7.94 -0.69
C ASN A 157 2.82 7.03 0.54
N MET A 158 3.94 6.60 1.15
CA MET A 158 3.90 5.80 2.37
C MET A 158 4.60 6.52 3.53
N PRO A 159 3.89 7.39 4.28
CA PRO A 159 4.41 8.01 5.49
C PRO A 159 4.75 6.98 6.58
N TYR A 160 5.41 7.44 7.65
CA TYR A 160 5.71 6.63 8.81
C TYR A 160 4.45 6.45 9.67
N VAL A 161 3.54 5.55 9.24
CA VAL A 161 2.20 5.33 9.81
C VAL A 161 2.15 5.10 11.32
N LEU A 162 3.28 4.67 11.92
CA LEU A 162 3.39 4.53 13.37
C LEU A 162 3.28 5.87 14.13
N ASP A 163 3.57 7.01 13.49
CA ASP A 163 3.36 8.35 14.08
C ASP A 163 1.88 8.66 14.33
N MET A 164 0.97 7.98 13.63
CA MET A 164 -0.47 8.05 13.84
C MET A 164 -1.01 6.94 14.76
N GLY A 165 -0.15 6.03 15.21
CA GLY A 165 -0.49 4.98 16.16
C GLY A 165 -1.72 4.17 15.74
N SER A 166 -2.70 4.05 16.63
CA SER A 166 -3.90 3.23 16.38
C SER A 166 -4.77 3.74 15.24
N SER A 167 -4.73 5.04 14.88
CA SER A 167 -5.52 5.51 13.74
C SER A 167 -5.00 5.00 12.40
N CYS A 168 -3.74 4.55 12.35
CA CYS A 168 -3.17 3.84 11.21
C CYS A 168 -2.78 2.40 11.54
N GLY A 169 -3.58 1.75 12.39
CA GLY A 169 -3.55 0.30 12.55
C GLY A 169 -2.49 -0.25 13.49
N GLN A 170 -1.82 0.58 14.30
CA GLN A 170 -0.97 0.07 15.37
C GLN A 170 -1.77 -0.86 16.31
N ASN A 171 -1.28 -2.09 16.51
CA ASN A 171 -1.88 -3.15 17.32
C ASN A 171 -3.32 -3.53 16.93
N SER A 172 -3.69 -3.34 15.66
CA SER A 172 -5.07 -3.58 15.21
C SER A 172 -5.44 -5.06 15.12
N VAL A 173 -4.47 -5.94 14.85
CA VAL A 173 -4.68 -7.39 14.72
C VAL A 173 -3.93 -8.13 15.84
N ASN A 174 -2.66 -7.78 16.05
CA ASN A 174 -1.75 -8.46 16.96
C ASN A 174 -1.64 -7.68 18.28
N THR A 175 -2.57 -7.90 19.20
CA THR A 175 -2.74 -7.09 20.43
C THR A 175 -1.72 -7.33 21.56
N GLY A 176 -0.74 -8.21 21.37
CA GLY A 176 0.36 -8.39 22.33
C GLY A 176 1.25 -7.15 22.42
N TYR A 177 1.80 -6.85 23.60
CA TYR A 177 2.51 -5.58 23.94
C TYR A 177 3.60 -5.12 22.95
N PHE A 178 4.15 -6.03 22.12
CA PHE A 178 5.02 -5.70 20.98
C PHE A 178 4.67 -6.46 19.69
N ALA A 179 3.60 -7.26 19.68
CA ALA A 179 3.29 -8.15 18.57
C ALA A 179 2.74 -7.39 17.35
N GLY A 180 1.97 -6.33 17.61
CA GLY A 180 1.28 -5.57 16.56
C GLY A 180 1.70 -4.12 16.42
N LYS A 181 2.82 -3.72 17.03
CA LYS A 181 3.34 -2.35 16.89
C LYS A 181 3.46 -1.92 15.43
N LEU A 182 3.77 -2.86 14.54
CA LEU A 182 3.94 -2.63 13.10
C LEU A 182 2.78 -3.17 12.24
N ASP A 183 1.63 -3.50 12.82
CA ASP A 183 0.48 -4.01 12.05
C ASP A 183 0.09 -3.04 10.93
N GLY A 184 0.04 -1.75 11.25
CA GLY A 184 -0.26 -0.68 10.31
C GLY A 184 0.60 -0.68 9.05
N PHE A 185 1.88 -1.04 9.13
CA PHE A 185 2.77 -1.00 7.97
C PHE A 185 2.38 -1.99 6.88
N THR A 186 1.90 -3.18 7.23
CA THR A 186 1.48 -4.18 6.23
C THR A 186 0.03 -4.02 5.81
N ILE A 187 -0.81 -3.50 6.72
CA ILE A 187 -2.21 -3.13 6.39
C ILE A 187 -2.23 -2.00 5.37
N VAL A 188 -1.56 -0.89 5.69
CA VAL A 188 -1.61 0.33 4.87
C VAL A 188 -0.84 0.14 3.56
N VAL A 189 0.39 -0.37 3.58
CA VAL A 189 1.10 -0.61 2.31
C VAL A 189 0.39 -1.66 1.45
N GLY A 190 -0.25 -2.66 2.07
CA GLY A 190 -1.01 -3.67 1.33
C GLY A 190 -2.26 -3.10 0.67
N HIS A 191 -2.98 -2.24 1.37
CA HIS A 191 -4.11 -1.48 0.83
C HIS A 191 -3.68 -0.72 -0.43
N GLU A 192 -2.66 0.14 -0.32
CA GLU A 192 -2.22 0.97 -1.45
C GLU A 192 -1.67 0.15 -2.61
N ILE A 193 -0.95 -0.94 -2.33
CA ILE A 193 -0.40 -1.81 -3.39
C ILE A 193 -1.54 -2.44 -4.19
N GLU A 194 -2.55 -2.99 -3.52
CA GLU A 194 -3.65 -3.70 -4.18
C GLU A 194 -4.63 -2.76 -4.89
N GLU A 195 -4.76 -1.53 -4.38
CA GLU A 195 -5.46 -0.44 -5.08
C GLU A 195 -4.72 -0.04 -6.34
N THR A 196 -3.42 0.27 -6.23
CA THR A 196 -2.57 0.59 -7.38
C THR A 196 -2.57 -0.53 -8.44
N VAL A 197 -2.61 -1.80 -8.02
CA VAL A 197 -2.69 -2.95 -8.94
C VAL A 197 -4.00 -2.96 -9.74
N THR A 198 -5.11 -2.64 -9.08
CA THR A 198 -6.42 -2.57 -9.74
C THR A 198 -6.63 -1.27 -10.51
N ASP A 199 -6.11 -0.17 -9.99
CA ASP A 199 -6.42 1.18 -10.40
C ASP A 199 -5.17 2.07 -10.34
N PRO A 200 -4.24 1.95 -11.31
CA PRO A 200 -2.98 2.69 -11.24
C PRO A 200 -3.16 4.20 -11.38
N GLY A 201 -4.35 4.67 -11.81
CA GLY A 201 -4.68 6.04 -12.17
C GLY A 201 -5.32 6.89 -11.06
N ALA A 202 -5.72 6.30 -9.93
CA ALA A 202 -6.60 6.94 -8.92
C ALA A 202 -7.83 7.62 -9.57
N GLU A 203 -8.52 8.56 -8.90
CA GLU A 203 -9.71 9.21 -9.47
C GLU A 203 -9.42 10.28 -10.54
N ASP A 204 -8.23 10.27 -11.16
CA ASP A 204 -7.80 11.30 -12.09
C ASP A 204 -8.64 11.36 -13.35
N VAL A 205 -9.09 12.56 -13.70
CA VAL A 205 -9.84 12.82 -14.94
C VAL A 205 -8.98 13.61 -15.92
N ILE A 206 -8.58 12.99 -17.03
CA ILE A 206 -7.90 13.66 -18.14
C ILE A 206 -8.82 13.74 -19.34
N ASN A 207 -9.06 14.97 -19.84
CA ASN A 207 -9.91 15.23 -21.00
C ASN A 207 -11.32 14.59 -20.90
N GLY A 208 -11.85 14.44 -19.68
CA GLY A 208 -13.15 13.81 -19.42
C GLY A 208 -13.14 12.28 -19.40
N GLN A 209 -11.96 11.64 -19.44
CA GLN A 209 -11.80 10.21 -19.21
C GLN A 209 -11.25 9.99 -17.80
N ASN A 210 -11.89 9.09 -17.03
CA ASN A 210 -11.32 8.65 -15.77
C ASN A 210 -10.17 7.68 -16.06
N LEU A 211 -9.03 7.93 -15.43
CA LEU A 211 -7.87 7.04 -15.42
C LEU A 211 -8.01 5.96 -14.34
N GLY A 212 -8.92 6.21 -13.40
CA GLY A 212 -9.51 5.30 -12.44
C GLY A 212 -10.18 4.09 -13.07
N GLY A 213 -9.71 2.89 -12.75
CA GLY A 213 -10.28 1.59 -13.11
C GLY A 213 -11.46 1.13 -12.25
N TRP A 214 -11.32 1.03 -10.92
CA TRP A 214 -12.19 0.14 -10.11
C TRP A 214 -12.69 0.74 -8.78
N TYR A 215 -13.31 1.91 -8.85
CA TYR A 215 -14.00 2.54 -7.72
C TYR A 215 -15.54 2.44 -7.83
N ASP A 216 -16.28 2.54 -6.71
CA ASP A 216 -17.76 2.58 -6.74
C ASP A 216 -18.35 3.98 -7.00
N TYR A 217 -19.68 4.10 -6.95
CA TYR A 217 -20.35 5.38 -7.15
C TYR A 217 -19.96 6.47 -6.12
N ALA A 218 -19.35 6.09 -5.00
CA ALA A 218 -18.85 6.96 -3.95
C ALA A 218 -17.33 7.18 -4.03
N ALA A 219 -16.69 6.74 -5.13
CA ALA A 219 -15.25 6.80 -5.37
C ALA A 219 -14.39 5.84 -4.52
N TYR A 220 -14.98 4.83 -3.86
CA TYR A 220 -14.19 3.87 -3.09
C TYR A 220 -13.65 2.73 -3.95
N GLU A 221 -12.34 2.53 -3.89
CA GLU A 221 -11.60 1.44 -4.53
C GLU A 221 -11.72 0.10 -3.79
N ASN A 222 -10.96 -0.92 -4.22
CA ASN A 222 -11.03 -2.27 -3.65
C ASN A 222 -10.51 -2.31 -2.19
N GLY A 223 -9.49 -1.53 -1.84
CA GLY A 223 -8.98 -1.38 -0.48
C GLY A 223 -9.94 -0.55 0.37
N ASP A 224 -10.34 0.62 -0.10
CA ASP A 224 -11.20 1.58 0.60
C ASP A 224 -12.50 0.99 1.12
N LYS A 225 -13.20 0.20 0.30
CA LYS A 225 -14.46 -0.45 0.70
C LYS A 225 -14.30 -1.37 1.91
N CYS A 226 -13.08 -1.83 2.15
CA CYS A 226 -12.72 -2.76 3.20
C CYS A 226 -11.78 -2.14 4.24
N ALA A 227 -11.53 -0.84 4.15
CA ALA A 227 -10.73 -0.11 5.10
C ALA A 227 -11.34 -0.24 6.50
N TRP A 228 -10.52 -0.69 7.44
CA TRP A 228 -10.83 -0.73 8.86
C TRP A 228 -12.05 -1.59 9.24
N VAL A 229 -12.48 -2.56 8.41
CA VAL A 229 -13.65 -3.42 8.72
C VAL A 229 -13.46 -4.16 10.04
N GLY A 230 -14.44 -3.99 10.94
CA GLY A 230 -14.41 -4.57 12.29
C GLY A 230 -13.40 -3.92 13.24
N TYR A 231 -12.57 -2.98 12.78
CA TYR A 231 -11.64 -2.26 13.63
C TYR A 231 -12.33 -1.10 14.34
N ASN A 232 -12.25 -1.13 15.66
CA ASN A 232 -12.80 -0.10 16.54
C ASN A 232 -11.73 0.38 17.54
N PHE A 233 -10.54 0.69 17.01
CA PHE A 233 -9.42 1.20 17.80
C PHE A 233 -8.99 0.25 18.94
N GLY A 234 -9.06 -1.06 18.69
CA GLY A 234 -8.66 -2.10 19.63
C GLY A 234 -9.68 -2.40 20.74
N LEU A 235 -10.92 -1.90 20.65
CA LEU A 235 -11.98 -2.24 21.62
C LEU A 235 -12.47 -3.69 21.46
N THR A 236 -12.45 -4.24 20.25
CA THR A 236 -12.77 -5.64 19.94
C THR A 236 -11.82 -6.20 18.89
N SER A 237 -11.70 -7.53 18.83
CA SER A 237 -10.92 -8.22 17.78
C SER A 237 -11.61 -8.06 16.42
N PRO A 238 -10.99 -7.39 15.43
CA PRO A 238 -11.60 -7.18 14.12
C PRO A 238 -11.87 -8.50 13.37
N SER A 239 -11.00 -9.49 13.57
CA SER A 239 -11.06 -10.85 12.99
C SER A 239 -12.30 -11.68 13.35
N THR A 240 -13.23 -11.10 14.12
CA THR A 240 -14.51 -11.73 14.48
C THR A 240 -15.68 -11.19 13.66
N VAL A 241 -15.44 -10.12 12.90
CA VAL A 241 -16.35 -9.55 11.92
C VAL A 241 -15.95 -10.12 10.58
N PRO A 242 -16.85 -10.77 9.82
CA PRO A 242 -16.51 -11.26 8.50
C PRO A 242 -15.89 -10.16 7.64
N GLY A 243 -14.82 -10.50 6.92
CA GLY A 243 -14.04 -9.56 6.11
C GLY A 243 -13.29 -8.52 6.95
N GLY A 244 -13.02 -8.78 8.23
CA GLY A 244 -12.31 -7.87 9.11
C GLY A 244 -10.80 -7.89 8.89
N LEU A 245 -10.08 -7.03 9.62
CA LEU A 245 -8.63 -7.11 9.64
C LEU A 245 -8.18 -8.42 10.26
N ASN A 246 -7.22 -9.09 9.62
CA ASN A 246 -6.72 -10.38 10.08
C ASN A 246 -5.29 -10.63 9.59
N ASN A 247 -4.65 -11.67 10.14
CA ASN A 247 -3.37 -12.14 9.64
C ASN A 247 -3.57 -13.11 8.47
N ILE A 248 -2.94 -12.81 7.35
CA ILE A 248 -2.74 -13.77 6.26
C ILE A 248 -1.42 -14.52 6.44
N THR A 249 -1.33 -15.72 5.87
CA THR A 249 -0.06 -16.42 5.72
C THR A 249 0.55 -16.06 4.37
N GLY A 250 1.67 -15.35 4.39
CA GLY A 250 2.44 -15.03 3.19
C GLY A 250 3.07 -16.28 2.57
N ASN A 251 3.53 -16.16 1.32
CA ASN A 251 4.18 -17.26 0.60
C ASN A 251 5.51 -17.74 1.24
N ASP A 252 6.04 -16.99 2.20
CA ASP A 252 7.20 -17.35 3.02
C ASP A 252 6.80 -18.10 4.32
N GLY A 253 5.52 -18.38 4.51
CA GLY A 253 4.94 -19.07 5.67
C GLY A 253 4.80 -18.22 6.92
N LYS A 254 5.06 -16.91 6.87
CA LYS A 254 4.90 -16.00 8.01
C LYS A 254 3.55 -15.29 7.98
N GLN A 255 3.17 -14.76 9.14
CA GLN A 255 1.92 -14.01 9.32
C GLN A 255 2.14 -12.52 9.07
N TYR A 256 1.24 -11.94 8.28
CA TYR A 256 1.18 -10.50 8.04
C TYR A 256 -0.26 -10.01 8.22
N PRO A 257 -0.49 -9.00 9.07
CA PRO A 257 -1.79 -8.39 9.23
C PRO A 257 -2.11 -7.55 8.00
N VAL A 258 -3.31 -7.71 7.50
CA VAL A 258 -3.86 -6.97 6.36
C VAL A 258 -5.29 -6.56 6.70
N GLN A 259 -5.78 -5.54 6.02
CA GLN A 259 -7.21 -5.45 5.79
C GLN A 259 -7.60 -6.39 4.64
N SER A 260 -8.84 -6.82 4.63
CA SER A 260 -9.43 -7.50 3.47
C SER A 260 -9.54 -6.55 2.26
N LEU A 261 -9.82 -7.13 1.10
CA LEU A 261 -10.05 -6.43 -0.15
C LEU A 261 -11.48 -6.69 -0.61
N TRP A 262 -12.08 -5.75 -1.36
CA TRP A 262 -13.41 -5.95 -1.91
C TRP A 262 -13.41 -7.08 -2.94
N SER A 263 -14.28 -8.07 -2.74
CA SER A 263 -14.48 -9.18 -3.68
C SER A 263 -15.93 -9.28 -4.12
N ASN A 264 -16.17 -9.21 -5.43
CA ASN A 264 -17.47 -9.40 -6.06
C ASN A 264 -18.01 -10.84 -5.88
N GLU A 265 -17.13 -11.82 -5.64
CA GLU A 265 -17.52 -13.22 -5.44
C GLU A 265 -17.97 -13.52 -3.99
N SER A 266 -17.53 -12.68 -3.05
CA SER A 266 -17.86 -12.83 -1.64
C SER A 266 -19.36 -12.63 -1.37
N ALA A 267 -19.81 -13.15 -0.23
CA ALA A 267 -21.21 -13.13 0.19
C ALA A 267 -22.17 -13.71 -0.88
N GLY A 268 -21.78 -14.84 -1.48
CA GLY A 268 -22.60 -15.49 -2.51
C GLY A 268 -22.74 -14.67 -3.80
N GLY A 269 -21.70 -13.95 -4.21
CA GLY A 269 -21.69 -13.15 -5.44
C GLY A 269 -22.38 -11.78 -5.30
N THR A 270 -22.67 -11.34 -4.07
CA THR A 270 -23.27 -10.02 -3.81
C THR A 270 -22.24 -8.94 -3.57
N GLY A 271 -20.97 -9.31 -3.39
CA GLY A 271 -19.88 -8.38 -3.11
C GLY A 271 -19.70 -8.16 -1.62
N TYR A 272 -18.51 -8.45 -1.11
CA TYR A 272 -18.11 -8.13 0.26
C TYR A 272 -16.59 -8.23 0.44
N CYS A 273 -16.08 -7.77 1.57
CA CYS A 273 -14.69 -7.85 1.96
C CYS A 273 -14.21 -9.29 2.17
N ALA A 274 -13.07 -9.64 1.57
CA ALA A 274 -12.53 -11.00 1.57
C ALA A 274 -11.00 -11.04 1.47
N GLY A 275 -10.42 -12.24 1.51
CA GLY A 275 -9.00 -12.50 1.35
C GLY A 275 -8.22 -12.56 2.67
N ALA A 276 -8.82 -12.18 3.80
CA ALA A 276 -8.15 -12.14 5.10
C ALA A 276 -8.41 -13.40 5.96
N GLY A 277 -9.24 -14.34 5.48
CA GLY A 277 -9.44 -15.66 6.08
C GLY A 277 -10.65 -15.77 7.03
N ASP A 278 -11.44 -14.71 7.18
CA ASP A 278 -12.72 -14.67 7.88
C ASP A 278 -13.90 -14.33 6.94
N ASP A 279 -13.72 -14.63 5.65
CA ASP A 279 -14.59 -14.22 4.56
C ASP A 279 -16.00 -14.86 4.64
N PHE A 280 -17.00 -14.19 4.06
CA PHE A 280 -18.27 -14.87 3.74
C PHE A 280 -18.06 -15.93 2.65
N PRO A 281 -18.94 -16.96 2.57
CA PRO A 281 -18.85 -17.97 1.53
C PRO A 281 -18.90 -17.39 0.11
N VAL A 282 -18.07 -17.93 -0.78
CA VAL A 282 -18.11 -17.68 -2.24
C VAL A 282 -19.17 -18.54 -2.92
N THR A 283 -19.68 -18.12 -4.07
CA THR A 283 -20.44 -19.02 -4.96
C THR A 283 -19.50 -20.05 -5.57
N GLY A 284 -19.83 -21.34 -5.41
CA GLY A 284 -19.12 -22.45 -6.06
C GLY A 284 -19.42 -22.59 -7.55
#